data_AF-A0A4Q2U4S5-F1
#
_entry.id   AF-A0A4Q2U4S5-F1
#
_cell.length_a   1.000
_cell.length_b   1.000
_cell.length_c   1.000
_cell.angle_alpha   90.00
_cell.angle_beta   90.00
_cell.angle_gamma   90.00
#
_symmetry.space_group_name_H-M   'P 1'
#
loop_
_entity.id
_entity.type
_entity.pdbx_description
1 polymer ?
#
loop_
_entity_poly.entity_id
_entity_poly.type
_entity_poly.pdbx_seq_one_letter_code
_entity_poly.pdbx_strand_id
1 'polypeptide(L)'
;MAVNLNVVGIFLSKPIDVGGASKTVKQVMDLAMQQLSDPIFRYTAIESSQIVNSMLAYYPNGFTSRSGRKYVPGVYRLGQTFTNPTPNPYTVWQYYLFDKNNVRIPVPGETSYTKTVVDDGSKIVWRLVTICNAPTGLSRRMDGILPPDTLPLDMF
;
A
#
# COMPACT_ATOMS: atom_id res chain seq x y z
N MET A 1 -2.38 -4.91 -23.96
CA MET A 1 -3.14 -5.37 -22.78
C MET A 1 -2.82 -4.39 -21.65
N ALA A 2 -3.77 -4.06 -20.78
CA ALA A 2 -3.64 -2.98 -19.81
C ALA A 2 -3.92 -3.43 -18.37
N VAL A 3 -3.18 -2.88 -17.41
CA VAL A 3 -3.33 -3.15 -15.98
C VAL A 3 -3.58 -1.83 -15.25
N ASN A 4 -4.56 -1.80 -14.35
CA ASN A 4 -4.88 -0.62 -13.56
C ASN A 4 -4.00 -0.53 -12.31
N LEU A 5 -3.05 0.42 -12.28
CA LEU A 5 -2.22 0.69 -11.11
C LEU A 5 -2.84 1.78 -10.23
N ASN A 6 -3.10 1.44 -8.98
CA ASN A 6 -3.57 2.37 -7.96
C ASN A 6 -2.57 2.44 -6.80
N VAL A 7 -2.17 3.64 -6.39
CA VAL A 7 -1.38 3.87 -5.17
C VAL A 7 -2.14 4.85 -4.29
N VAL A 8 -2.79 4.32 -3.25
CA VAL A 8 -3.81 5.05 -2.49
C VAL A 8 -3.21 6.24 -1.72
N GLY A 9 -2.01 6.08 -1.15
CA GLY A 9 -1.38 7.09 -0.31
C GLY A 9 -0.81 8.30 -1.06
N ILE A 10 -0.45 8.15 -2.33
CA ILE A 10 0.03 9.25 -3.20
C ILE A 10 -1.00 9.62 -4.28
N PHE A 11 -2.24 9.16 -4.13
CA PHE A 11 -3.38 9.48 -5.00
C PHE A 11 -3.18 9.18 -6.49
N LEU A 12 -2.46 8.10 -6.80
CA LEU A 12 -2.24 7.65 -8.17
C LEU A 12 -3.29 6.60 -8.57
N SER A 13 -3.89 6.77 -9.75
CA SER A 13 -4.79 5.77 -10.36
C SER A 13 -4.69 5.92 -11.88
N LYS A 14 -3.91 5.06 -12.54
CA LYS A 14 -3.68 5.13 -13.99
C LYS A 14 -3.69 3.73 -14.62
N PRO A 15 -4.23 3.60 -15.85
CA PRO A 15 -4.01 2.41 -16.64
C PRO A 15 -2.54 2.39 -17.13
N ILE A 16 -1.92 1.22 -17.08
CA ILE A 16 -0.57 0.96 -17.58
C ILE A 16 -0.68 -0.03 -18.73
N ASP A 17 -0.15 0.31 -19.90
CA ASP A 17 -0.08 -0.64 -21.01
C ASP A 17 1.10 -1.58 -20.78
N VAL A 18 0.81 -2.87 -20.65
CA VAL A 18 1.82 -3.89 -20.34
C VAL A 18 2.18 -4.73 -21.56
N GLY A 19 1.65 -4.38 -22.74
CA GLY A 19 1.90 -5.08 -24.00
C GLY A 19 1.07 -6.36 -24.14
N GLY A 20 1.57 -7.35 -24.89
CA GLY A 20 0.85 -8.60 -25.18
C GLY A 20 1.23 -9.83 -24.33
N ALA A 21 2.23 -9.72 -23.45
CA ALA A 21 2.71 -10.83 -22.63
C ALA A 21 2.54 -10.55 -21.13
N SER A 22 2.19 -11.57 -20.35
CA SER A 22 2.07 -11.49 -18.89
C SER A 22 3.31 -10.84 -18.26
N LYS A 23 3.08 -9.92 -17.32
CA LYS A 23 4.12 -9.16 -16.63
C LYS A 23 4.06 -9.41 -15.14
N THR A 24 5.16 -9.21 -14.43
CA THR A 24 5.13 -9.21 -12.97
C THR A 24 4.67 -7.86 -12.43
N VAL A 25 4.19 -7.82 -11.17
CA VAL A 25 3.84 -6.55 -10.50
C VAL A 25 5.01 -5.57 -10.53
N LYS A 26 6.26 -6.04 -10.35
CA LYS A 26 7.46 -5.21 -10.50
C LYS A 26 7.57 -4.61 -11.89
N GLN A 27 7.40 -5.42 -12.94
CA GLN A 27 7.47 -4.92 -14.32
C GLN A 27 6.38 -3.89 -14.60
N VAL A 28 5.17 -4.03 -14.05
CA VAL A 28 4.13 -3.00 -14.15
C VAL A 28 4.55 -1.70 -13.48
N MET A 29 5.19 -1.77 -12.31
CA MET A 29 5.72 -0.57 -11.64
C MET A 29 6.86 0.08 -12.44
N ASP A 30 7.76 -0.71 -13.03
CA ASP A 30 8.84 -0.21 -13.89
C ASP A 30 8.28 0.48 -15.15
N LEU A 31 7.27 -0.11 -15.78
CA LEU A 31 6.55 0.49 -16.90
C LEU A 31 5.84 1.78 -16.51
N ALA A 32 5.24 1.84 -15.32
CA ALA A 32 4.63 3.06 -14.82
C ALA A 32 5.64 4.21 -14.67
N MET A 33 6.90 3.93 -14.31
CA MET A 33 7.95 4.97 -14.28
C MET A 33 8.29 5.53 -15.67
N GLN A 34 8.14 4.70 -16.71
CA GLN A 34 8.47 5.06 -18.10
C GLN A 34 7.30 5.73 -18.81
N GLN A 35 6.07 5.23 -18.61
CA GLN A 35 4.88 5.64 -19.36
C GLN A 35 4.15 6.83 -18.75
N LEU A 36 4.20 7.01 -17.42
CA LEU A 36 3.46 8.07 -16.76
C LEU A 36 4.26 9.38 -16.76
N SER A 37 3.82 10.32 -17.61
CA SER A 37 4.32 11.70 -17.68
C SER A 37 3.47 12.70 -16.89
N ASP A 38 2.19 12.41 -16.64
CA ASP A 38 1.30 13.23 -15.80
C ASP A 38 0.25 12.38 -15.02
N PRO A 39 0.44 12.17 -13.71
CA PRO A 39 1.58 12.58 -12.90
C PRO A 39 2.82 11.72 -13.19
N ILE A 40 4.03 12.27 -12.99
CA ILE A 40 5.28 11.50 -13.12
C ILE A 40 5.42 10.58 -11.91
N PHE A 41 5.50 9.26 -12.12
CA PHE A 41 5.62 8.28 -11.05
C PHE A 41 7.06 7.76 -10.90
N ARG A 42 7.54 7.60 -9.66
CA ARG A 42 8.81 6.92 -9.34
C ARG A 42 8.66 6.08 -8.07
N TYR A 43 9.47 5.03 -7.95
CA TYR A 43 9.61 4.29 -6.71
C TYR A 43 11.07 3.91 -6.46
N THR A 44 11.40 3.63 -5.20
CA THR A 44 12.68 3.05 -4.80
C THR A 44 12.44 1.72 -4.11
N ALA A 45 13.38 0.79 -4.26
CA ALA A 45 13.35 -0.50 -3.60
C ALA A 45 14.68 -0.80 -2.91
N ILE A 46 14.63 -1.60 -1.85
CA ILE A 46 15.76 -2.10 -1.06
C ILE A 46 15.77 -3.64 -1.12
N GLU A 47 16.74 -4.28 -0.46
CA GLU A 47 16.88 -5.74 -0.42
C GLU A 47 16.87 -6.36 -1.83
N SER A 48 17.83 -5.96 -2.68
CA SER A 48 17.91 -6.43 -4.08
C SER A 48 16.60 -6.23 -4.87
N SER A 49 15.90 -5.12 -4.63
CA SER A 49 14.61 -4.78 -5.23
C SER A 49 13.43 -5.66 -4.82
N GLN A 50 13.52 -6.38 -3.69
CA GLN A 50 12.42 -7.21 -3.19
C GLN A 50 11.44 -6.44 -2.31
N ILE A 51 11.86 -5.32 -1.73
CA ILE A 51 11.04 -4.50 -0.83
C ILE A 51 10.94 -3.08 -1.39
N VAL A 52 9.72 -2.62 -1.67
CA VAL A 52 9.49 -1.22 -2.04
C VAL A 52 9.73 -0.34 -0.82
N ASN A 53 10.68 0.58 -0.89
CA ASN A 53 11.00 1.50 0.19
C ASN A 53 10.15 2.79 0.10
N SER A 54 10.11 3.43 -1.06
CA SER A 54 9.31 4.66 -1.21
C SER A 54 8.65 4.75 -2.58
N MET A 55 7.49 5.41 -2.63
CA MET A 55 6.81 5.76 -3.86
C MET A 55 6.58 7.27 -3.89
N LEU A 56 6.70 7.88 -5.06
CA LEU A 56 6.42 9.29 -5.28
C LEU A 56 5.69 9.53 -6.59
N ALA A 57 4.89 10.59 -6.60
CA ALA A 57 4.25 11.12 -7.79
C ALA A 57 4.40 12.64 -7.84
N TYR A 58 4.80 13.18 -8.99
CA TYR A 58 4.84 14.62 -9.24
C TYR A 58 3.61 15.06 -10.03
N TYR A 59 2.87 16.00 -9.47
CA TYR A 59 1.68 16.59 -10.07
C TYR A 59 1.99 18.02 -10.51
N PRO A 60 2.25 18.29 -11.80
CA PRO A 60 2.62 19.62 -12.28
C PRO A 60 1.48 20.64 -12.15
N ASN A 61 0.22 20.18 -12.21
CA ASN A 61 -0.97 21.03 -12.19
C ASN A 61 -1.79 20.90 -10.89
N GLY A 62 -1.27 20.19 -9.89
CA GLY A 62 -2.04 19.77 -8.72
C GLY A 62 -3.13 18.74 -9.10
N PHE A 63 -3.99 18.39 -8.14
CA PHE A 63 -5.10 17.47 -8.37
C PHE A 63 -6.20 17.61 -7.31
N THR A 64 -7.37 17.01 -7.58
CA THR A 64 -8.45 16.87 -6.59
C THR A 64 -8.58 15.40 -6.20
N SER A 65 -8.51 15.09 -4.91
CA SER A 65 -8.66 13.71 -4.43
C SER A 65 -10.10 13.22 -4.53
N ARG A 66 -10.32 11.92 -4.30
CA ARG A 66 -11.66 11.32 -4.22
C ARG A 66 -12.54 11.92 -3.12
N SER A 67 -11.95 12.55 -2.10
CA SER A 67 -12.70 13.23 -1.03
C SER A 67 -13.01 14.69 -1.37
N GLY A 68 -12.73 15.15 -2.60
CA GLY A 68 -12.92 16.55 -3.02
C GLY A 68 -11.84 17.52 -2.52
N ARG A 69 -10.83 17.04 -1.77
CA ARG A 69 -9.74 17.90 -1.29
C ARG A 69 -8.82 18.25 -2.46
N LYS A 70 -8.56 19.55 -2.63
CA LYS A 70 -7.60 20.07 -3.61
C LYS A 70 -6.18 20.00 -3.06
N TYR A 71 -5.27 19.55 -3.91
CA TYR A 71 -3.85 19.43 -3.66
C TYR A 71 -3.11 20.31 -4.67
N VAL A 72 -2.18 21.12 -4.18
CA VAL A 72 -1.38 22.04 -4.99
C VAL A 72 -0.40 21.27 -5.89
N PRO A 73 0.16 21.91 -6.94
CA PRO A 73 1.28 21.35 -7.67
C PRO A 73 2.43 20.95 -6.75
N GLY A 74 3.09 19.83 -7.05
CA GLY A 74 4.26 19.39 -6.28
C GLY A 74 4.53 17.89 -6.29
N VAL A 75 5.57 17.51 -5.56
CA VAL A 75 5.98 16.10 -5.37
C VAL A 75 5.33 15.56 -4.10
N TYR A 76 4.57 14.49 -4.25
CA TYR A 76 3.99 13.74 -3.13
C TYR A 76 4.75 12.43 -2.98
N ARG A 77 5.39 12.23 -1.82
CA ARG A 77 6.23 11.07 -1.54
C ARG A 77 5.82 10.42 -0.23
N LEU A 78 5.73 9.09 -0.24
CA LEU A 78 5.54 8.28 0.95
C LEU A 78 6.60 7.19 1.01
N GLY A 79 7.17 6.98 2.20
CA GLY A 79 8.18 5.97 2.46
C GLY A 79 7.72 4.98 3.53
N GLN A 80 8.28 3.78 3.47
CA GLN A 80 8.30 2.87 4.60
C GLN A 80 9.14 3.48 5.72
N THR A 81 8.75 3.21 6.94
CA THR A 81 9.54 3.52 8.12
C THR A 81 9.79 2.21 8.84
N PHE A 82 11.03 1.98 9.26
CA PHE A 82 11.38 0.94 10.23
C PHE A 82 11.83 1.69 11.48
N THR A 83 10.95 1.80 12.47
CA THR A 83 11.24 2.54 13.70
C THR A 83 11.94 1.62 14.70
N ASN A 84 13.17 1.99 15.07
CA ASN A 84 13.95 1.39 16.15
C ASN A 84 14.19 2.50 17.19
N PRO A 85 13.96 2.30 18.51
CA PRO A 85 13.56 1.08 19.23
C PRO A 85 12.06 0.81 19.30
N THR A 86 11.72 -0.44 19.66
CA THR A 86 10.39 -0.91 20.07
C THR A 86 9.88 -0.13 21.29
N PRO A 87 8.57 0.08 21.47
CA PRO A 87 7.45 -0.27 20.60
C PRO A 87 6.94 0.93 19.80
N ASN A 88 7.46 1.10 18.58
CA ASN A 88 6.97 2.15 17.69
C ASN A 88 6.21 1.54 16.49
N PRO A 89 5.11 2.18 16.05
CA PRO A 89 4.49 1.82 14.80
C PRO A 89 5.47 2.06 13.66
N TYR A 90 5.44 1.17 12.68
CA TYR A 90 6.28 1.23 11.49
C TYR A 90 5.38 1.10 10.26
N THR A 91 5.79 1.64 9.12
CA THR A 91 4.96 1.61 7.90
C THR A 91 5.57 0.71 6.84
N VAL A 92 4.73 -0.13 6.23
CA VAL A 92 5.12 -1.02 5.13
C VAL A 92 4.19 -0.83 3.93
N TRP A 93 4.74 -1.01 2.74
CA TRP A 93 3.96 -1.05 1.51
C TRP A 93 3.38 -2.45 1.33
N GLN A 94 2.07 -2.53 1.20
CA GLN A 94 1.36 -3.75 0.86
C GLN A 94 0.66 -3.56 -0.48
N TYR A 95 0.65 -4.61 -1.30
CA TYR A 95 -0.10 -4.62 -2.55
C TYR A 95 -1.24 -5.65 -2.51
N TYR A 96 -2.27 -5.37 -3.29
CA TYR A 96 -3.44 -6.22 -3.49
C TYR A 96 -3.66 -6.39 -4.99
N LEU A 97 -4.03 -7.58 -5.41
CA LEU A 97 -4.31 -7.91 -6.80
C LEU A 97 -5.81 -8.21 -6.97
N PHE A 98 -6.38 -7.70 -8.06
CA PHE A 98 -7.74 -7.98 -8.48
C PHE A 98 -7.72 -8.41 -9.94
N ASP A 99 -8.57 -9.36 -10.29
CA ASP A 99 -8.75 -9.79 -11.68
C ASP A 99 -9.55 -8.75 -12.50
N LYS A 100 -9.79 -9.06 -13.78
CA LYS A 100 -10.59 -8.24 -14.70
C LYS A 100 -12.04 -8.02 -14.26
N ASN A 101 -12.57 -8.86 -13.38
CA ASN A 101 -13.93 -8.77 -12.85
C ASN A 101 -13.97 -8.03 -11.49
N ASN A 102 -12.86 -7.43 -11.07
CA ASN A 102 -12.66 -6.83 -9.73
C ASN A 102 -12.79 -7.81 -8.57
N VAL A 103 -12.57 -9.11 -8.81
CA VAL A 103 -12.48 -10.12 -7.74
C VAL A 103 -11.06 -10.13 -7.20
N ARG A 104 -10.92 -10.08 -5.87
CA ARG A 104 -9.60 -10.10 -5.22
C ARG A 104 -8.93 -11.45 -5.44
N ILE A 105 -7.73 -11.42 -6.01
CA ILE A 105 -6.88 -12.60 -6.16
C ILE A 105 -6.10 -12.78 -4.85
N PRO A 106 -6.20 -13.93 -4.16
CA PRO A 106 -5.40 -14.20 -2.97
C PRO A 106 -3.93 -14.34 -3.39
N VAL A 107 -3.08 -13.49 -2.81
CA VAL A 107 -1.63 -13.56 -2.97
C VAL A 107 -1.04 -14.00 -1.64
N PRO A 108 -0.33 -15.14 -1.57
CA PRO A 108 0.32 -15.58 -0.34
C PRO A 108 1.28 -14.50 0.17
N GLY A 109 1.28 -14.23 1.48
CA GLY A 109 2.05 -13.13 2.08
C GLY A 109 3.55 -13.17 1.81
N GLU A 110 4.10 -14.36 1.55
CA GLU A 110 5.51 -14.60 1.24
C GLU A 110 5.85 -14.36 -0.25
N THR A 111 4.85 -14.21 -1.10
CA THR A 111 5.06 -14.04 -2.55
C THR A 111 5.50 -12.61 -2.85
N SER A 112 6.78 -12.45 -3.18
CA SER A 112 7.35 -11.18 -3.60
C SER A 112 6.68 -10.64 -4.87
N TYR A 113 6.39 -9.33 -4.89
CA TYR A 113 5.85 -8.62 -6.06
C TYR A 113 6.74 -8.72 -7.32
N THR A 114 8.01 -9.11 -7.13
CA THR A 114 8.96 -9.38 -8.22
C THR A 114 8.63 -10.64 -9.02
N LYS A 115 7.88 -11.58 -8.42
CA LYS A 115 7.51 -12.88 -8.99
C LYS A 115 6.02 -12.99 -9.33
N THR A 116 5.17 -12.20 -8.68
CA THR A 116 3.71 -12.22 -8.90
C THR A 116 3.37 -11.74 -10.30
N VAL A 117 2.81 -12.63 -11.12
CA VAL A 117 2.37 -12.35 -12.49
C VAL A 117 0.97 -11.72 -12.49
N VAL A 118 0.73 -10.80 -13.43
CA VAL A 118 -0.56 -10.16 -13.65
C VAL A 118 -1.02 -10.36 -15.10
N ASP A 119 -2.31 -10.59 -15.24
CA ASP A 119 -2.98 -10.78 -16.53
C ASP A 119 -3.65 -9.48 -17.01
N ASP A 120 -4.08 -9.48 -18.28
CA ASP A 120 -4.82 -8.37 -18.86
C ASP A 120 -6.09 -8.01 -18.06
N GLY A 121 -6.36 -6.71 -17.95
CA GLY A 121 -7.50 -6.18 -17.20
C GLY A 121 -7.34 -6.25 -15.69
N SER A 122 -6.24 -6.81 -15.17
CA SER A 122 -5.99 -6.86 -13.72
C SER A 122 -5.84 -5.46 -13.13
N LYS A 123 -6.02 -5.38 -11.81
CA LYS A 123 -5.84 -4.17 -11.04
C LYS A 123 -4.92 -4.42 -9.85
N ILE A 124 -3.91 -3.58 -9.74
CA ILE A 124 -2.93 -3.60 -8.65
C ILE A 124 -3.22 -2.39 -7.75
N VAL A 125 -3.38 -2.63 -6.44
CA VAL A 125 -3.58 -1.58 -5.45
C VAL A 125 -2.46 -1.62 -4.44
N TRP A 126 -1.66 -0.56 -4.37
CA TRP A 126 -0.64 -0.33 -3.36
C TRP A 126 -1.16 0.56 -2.24
N ARG A 127 -0.90 0.16 -1.00
CA ARG A 127 -1.26 0.89 0.21
C ARG A 127 -0.09 0.89 1.18
N LEU A 128 0.22 2.06 1.73
CA LEU A 128 1.09 2.16 2.89
C LEU A 128 0.25 1.84 4.11
N VAL A 129 0.62 0.79 4.84
CA VAL A 129 -0.07 0.34 6.04
C VAL A 129 0.82 0.57 7.25
N THR A 130 0.22 0.98 8.37
CA THR A 130 0.88 1.09 9.65
C THR A 130 0.74 -0.23 10.39
N ILE A 131 1.87 -0.81 10.78
CA ILE A 131 1.91 -2.02 11.60
C ILE A 131 2.29 -1.62 13.02
N CYS A 132 1.47 -2.02 13.97
CA CYS A 132 1.75 -1.85 15.39
C CYS A 132 2.60 -3.02 15.86
N ASN A 133 3.86 -2.77 16.21
CA ASN A 133 4.79 -3.81 16.69
C ASN A 133 4.53 -4.28 18.12
N ALA A 134 3.59 -3.65 18.83
CA ALA A 134 3.12 -4.05 20.15
C ALA A 134 1.74 -3.43 20.41
N PRO A 135 0.99 -3.88 21.44
CA PRO A 135 -0.13 -3.13 21.97
C PRO A 135 0.36 -1.71 22.31
N THR A 136 -0.24 -0.69 21.69
CA THR A 136 0.02 0.69 22.10
C THR A 136 -0.43 0.81 23.57
N GLY A 137 0.20 1.68 24.37
CA GLY A 137 -0.18 1.88 25.78
C GLY A 137 -1.65 2.29 26.01
N LEU A 138 -2.42 2.51 24.93
CA LEU A 138 -3.88 2.62 24.93
C LEU A 138 -4.56 1.31 25.35
N SER A 139 -4.01 0.13 25.03
CA SER A 139 -4.53 -1.18 25.47
C SER A 139 -4.57 -1.30 27.00
N ARG A 140 -3.46 -0.95 27.69
CA ARG A 140 -3.41 -0.89 29.16
C ARG A 140 -4.37 0.13 29.78
N ARG A 141 -4.82 1.14 29.02
CA ARG A 141 -5.84 2.10 29.48
C ARG A 141 -7.27 1.60 29.26
N MET A 142 -7.49 0.65 28.35
CA MET A 142 -8.79 -0.01 28.17
C MET A 142 -9.04 -1.10 29.21
N ASP A 143 -7.99 -1.73 29.75
CA ASP A 143 -8.09 -2.66 30.90
C ASP A 143 -8.60 -1.98 32.18
N GLY A 144 -8.53 -0.65 32.28
CA GLY A 144 -9.10 0.13 33.38
C GLY A 144 -10.53 0.64 33.14
N ILE A 145 -11.13 0.34 31.98
CA ILE A 145 -12.50 0.78 31.62
C ILE A 145 -13.49 -0.39 31.67
N LEU A 146 -13.00 -1.64 31.73
CA LEU A 146 -13.85 -2.76 32.07
C LEU A 146 -14.07 -2.75 33.59
N PRO A 147 -15.33 -2.64 34.07
CA PRO A 147 -15.60 -2.72 35.50
C PRO A 147 -15.11 -4.08 36.01
N PRO A 148 -14.45 -4.14 37.18
CA PRO A 148 -14.07 -5.41 37.80
C PRO A 148 -15.36 -6.14 38.17
N ASP A 149 -15.57 -7.28 37.50
CA ASP A 149 -16.47 -8.37 37.88
C ASP A 149 -17.90 -7.99 38.33
N THR A 150 -18.82 -7.94 37.36
CA THR A 150 -20.10 -8.62 37.58
C THR A 150 -19.91 -10.11 37.37
N LEU A 151 -19.55 -10.84 38.43
CA LEU A 151 -20.13 -12.15 38.76
C LEU A 151 -19.80 -12.48 40.24
N PRO A 152 -20.80 -12.51 41.14
CA PRO A 152 -20.63 -13.00 42.50
C PRO A 152 -21.01 -14.50 42.61
N LEU A 153 -20.52 -15.12 43.70
CA LEU A 153 -20.75 -16.50 44.17
C LEU A 153 -20.12 -17.59 43.28
N ASP A 154 -19.18 -18.40 43.78
CA ASP A 154 -19.36 -19.25 44.96
C ASP A 154 -18.20 -19.22 45.96
N MET A 155 -18.62 -19.25 47.23
CA MET A 155 -17.83 -19.60 48.41
C MET A 155 -17.72 -21.13 48.51
N PHE A 156 -16.56 -21.60 49.01
CA PHE A 156 -16.20 -22.97 49.41
C PHE A 156 -15.84 -23.98 48.31
#